data_AF-I4G0F4-F1
#
_entry.id   AF-I4G0F4-F1
#
_cell.length_a   1.000
_cell.length_b   1.000
_cell.length_c   1.000
_cell.angle_alpha   90.00
_cell.angle_beta   90.00
_cell.angle_gamma   90.00
#
_symmetry.space_group_name_H-M   'P 1'
#
loop_
_entity.id
_entity.type
_entity.pdbx_description
1 polymer ?
#
loop_
_entity_poly.entity_id
_entity_poly.type
_entity_poly.pdbx_seq_one_letter_code
_entity_poly.pdbx_strand_id
1 'polypeptide(L)'
;MDVNLNLMLDVPTSVLQQWEPLVLTTGDLEQFRERYGTATAENVINFLTFDTEYSNSIISCLRWARENARSVREIISSEMWEQVNGFFLMVKDASSYHPQTTLPNFFTQVKLASHRFAGVMDATMTHNEGWHFGVMGRLQERADKTARILDVKYYYLLPSAQWVGTSLDQIQWIALLRSVSAYEMYRKCQRRITPSDVAEFLILNREFPRSIHFCLRELDHCLHQVTGTPIGTWGNSVERSLGRLCAEMSYLTIEDIIEMGLHEFLDHIQKRVNDVGIKMTETFFVFNPELAPPLPVNNFQYQSQLTT
;
A
#
# COMPACT_ATOMS: atom_id res chain seq x y z
N MET A 1 13.65 1.21 0.17
CA MET A 1 14.68 1.94 -0.60
C MET A 1 15.35 3.04 0.22
N ASP A 2 14.70 4.18 0.45
CA ASP A 2 15.27 5.33 1.19
C ASP A 2 15.93 4.97 2.53
N VAL A 3 15.21 4.25 3.40
CA VAL A 3 15.75 3.85 4.71
C VAL A 3 16.96 2.93 4.57
N ASN A 4 16.93 1.99 3.62
CA ASN A 4 18.06 1.08 3.40
C ASN A 4 19.31 1.84 2.93
N LEU A 5 19.13 2.81 2.02
CA LEU A 5 20.23 3.67 1.56
C LEU A 5 20.84 4.47 2.71
N ASN A 6 20.02 5.04 3.59
CA ASN A 6 20.53 5.78 4.76
C ASN A 6 21.21 4.85 5.78
N LEU A 7 20.66 3.66 6.05
CA LEU A 7 21.29 2.68 6.94
C LEU A 7 22.68 2.24 6.45
N MET A 8 22.87 2.11 5.14
CA MET A 8 24.16 1.74 4.56
C MET A 8 25.25 2.82 4.79
N LEU A 9 24.85 4.07 5.03
CA LEU A 9 25.79 5.14 5.40
C LEU A 9 26.17 5.06 6.89
N ASP A 10 25.28 4.51 7.73
CA ASP A 10 25.42 4.50 9.19
C ASP A 10 26.07 3.21 9.74
N VAL A 11 26.18 2.13 8.94
CA VAL A 11 26.63 0.79 9.41
C VAL A 11 27.83 0.28 8.58
N PRO A 12 28.84 -0.37 9.21
CA PRO A 12 30.00 -0.94 8.49
C PRO A 12 29.62 -1.93 7.37
N THR A 13 30.32 -1.82 6.24
CA THR A 13 30.05 -2.50 4.97
C THR A 13 30.02 -4.04 5.04
N SER A 14 30.62 -4.63 6.06
CA SER A 14 30.74 -6.09 6.23
C SER A 14 29.47 -6.77 6.75
N VAL A 15 28.45 -6.01 7.21
CA VAL A 15 27.32 -6.58 7.96
C VAL A 15 25.97 -6.55 7.21
N LEU A 16 25.76 -5.69 6.19
CA LEU A 16 24.41 -5.50 5.61
C LEU A 16 24.41 -5.13 4.11
N GLN A 17 24.54 -6.12 3.22
CA GLN A 17 23.97 -6.00 1.87
C GLN A 17 22.54 -6.59 1.87
N GLN A 18 21.63 -5.95 2.60
CA GLN A 18 20.24 -6.41 2.75
C GLN A 18 19.32 -5.83 1.67
N TRP A 19 19.63 -6.13 0.40
CA TRP A 19 18.81 -5.70 -0.74
C TRP A 19 17.71 -6.71 -1.10
N GLU A 20 17.98 -8.01 -0.95
CA GLU A 20 16.99 -9.08 -1.18
C GLU A 20 15.71 -8.95 -0.33
N PRO A 21 15.78 -8.61 0.98
CA PRO A 21 14.59 -8.36 1.80
C PRO A 21 13.62 -7.31 1.23
N LEU A 22 14.14 -6.31 0.51
CA LEU A 22 13.29 -5.30 -0.13
C LEU A 22 12.46 -5.88 -1.27
N VAL A 23 13.02 -6.86 -2.01
CA VAL A 23 12.31 -7.59 -3.06
C VAL A 23 11.32 -8.58 -2.45
N LEU A 24 11.71 -9.29 -1.38
CA LEU A 24 10.82 -10.19 -0.63
C LEU A 24 9.56 -9.46 -0.14
N THR A 25 9.69 -8.21 0.29
CA THR A 25 8.56 -7.38 0.75
C THR A 25 7.50 -7.16 -0.34
N THR A 26 7.87 -7.21 -1.62
CA THR A 26 6.87 -7.08 -2.71
C THR A 26 6.14 -8.39 -2.96
N GLY A 27 6.77 -9.53 -2.67
CA GLY A 27 6.27 -10.87 -2.98
C GLY A 27 6.78 -11.42 -4.32
N ASP A 28 7.70 -10.72 -5.00
CA ASP A 28 8.04 -10.97 -6.41
C ASP A 28 9.50 -11.43 -6.60
N LEU A 29 10.06 -12.14 -5.61
CA LEU A 29 11.46 -12.57 -5.62
C LEU A 29 11.80 -13.51 -6.78
N GLU A 30 10.87 -14.39 -7.15
CA GLU A 30 11.07 -15.32 -8.27
C GLU A 30 11.23 -14.57 -9.60
N GLN A 31 10.30 -13.65 -9.88
CA GLN A 31 10.35 -12.78 -11.06
C GLN A 31 11.61 -11.89 -11.07
N PHE A 32 12.02 -11.38 -9.91
CA PHE A 32 13.28 -10.65 -9.79
C PHE A 32 14.48 -11.52 -10.16
N ARG A 33 14.59 -12.73 -9.59
CA ARG A 33 15.73 -13.63 -9.81
C ARG A 33 15.84 -14.05 -11.27
N GLU A 34 14.72 -14.31 -11.93
CA GLU A 34 14.67 -14.65 -13.35
C GLU A 34 15.27 -13.55 -14.23
N ARG A 35 15.00 -12.28 -13.91
CA ARG A 35 15.35 -11.14 -14.77
C ARG A 35 16.66 -10.46 -14.40
N TYR A 36 16.99 -10.39 -13.11
CA TYR A 36 18.13 -9.64 -12.56
C TYR A 36 19.16 -10.52 -11.84
N GLY A 37 18.84 -11.77 -11.52
CA GLY A 37 19.75 -12.68 -10.81
C GLY A 37 19.98 -12.27 -9.36
N THR A 38 21.16 -11.71 -9.07
CA THR A 38 21.57 -11.36 -7.69
C THR A 38 20.97 -10.03 -7.23
N ALA A 39 20.57 -9.99 -5.96
CA ALA A 39 20.02 -8.80 -5.31
C ALA A 39 21.11 -7.77 -4.94
N THR A 40 21.74 -7.19 -5.96
CA THR A 40 22.64 -6.03 -5.77
C THR A 40 21.83 -4.76 -5.57
N ALA A 41 22.47 -3.71 -5.04
CA ALA A 41 21.85 -2.40 -4.91
C ALA A 41 21.26 -1.90 -6.24
N GLU A 42 22.08 -1.95 -7.29
CA GLU A 42 21.71 -1.53 -8.64
C GLU A 42 20.52 -2.32 -9.18
N ASN A 43 20.57 -3.66 -9.09
CA ASN A 43 19.50 -4.52 -9.59
C ASN A 43 18.17 -4.27 -8.87
N VAL A 44 18.19 -4.17 -7.54
CA VAL A 44 16.98 -3.94 -6.75
C VAL A 44 16.42 -2.53 -6.97
N ILE A 45 17.30 -1.51 -7.09
CA ILE A 45 16.87 -0.15 -7.44
C ILE A 45 16.19 -0.13 -8.81
N ASN A 46 16.82 -0.73 -9.83
CA ASN A 46 16.28 -0.77 -11.17
C ASN A 46 14.95 -1.52 -11.22
N PHE A 47 14.88 -2.73 -10.65
CA PHE A 47 13.68 -3.54 -10.62
C PHE A 47 12.52 -2.82 -9.91
N LEU A 48 12.71 -2.34 -8.69
CA LEU A 48 11.61 -1.76 -7.90
C LEU A 48 11.21 -0.34 -8.35
N THR A 49 12.06 0.36 -9.11
CA THR A 49 11.85 1.79 -9.41
C THR A 49 11.61 2.07 -10.88
N PHE A 50 12.45 1.53 -11.76
CA PHE A 50 12.59 2.00 -13.15
C PHE A 50 12.25 0.94 -14.20
N ASP A 51 12.10 -0.31 -13.80
CA ASP A 51 11.75 -1.41 -14.70
C ASP A 51 10.31 -1.28 -15.21
N THR A 52 10.15 -1.00 -16.50
CA THR A 52 8.86 -0.78 -17.12
C THR A 52 8.10 -2.05 -17.47
N GLU A 53 8.77 -3.21 -17.41
CA GLU A 53 8.17 -4.52 -17.67
C GLU A 53 7.70 -5.18 -16.37
N TYR A 54 8.19 -4.71 -15.22
CA TYR A 54 7.66 -5.11 -13.91
C TYR A 54 6.49 -4.21 -13.52
N SER A 55 5.31 -4.80 -13.33
CA SER A 55 4.06 -4.07 -13.08
C SER A 55 4.05 -3.28 -11.78
N ASN A 56 4.77 -3.75 -10.76
CA ASN A 56 4.78 -3.13 -9.42
C ASN A 56 5.98 -2.21 -9.19
N SER A 57 6.76 -1.89 -10.24
CA SER A 57 7.79 -0.87 -10.13
C SER A 57 7.14 0.51 -9.95
N ILE A 58 7.85 1.46 -9.33
CA ILE A 58 7.34 2.81 -9.11
C ILE A 58 6.92 3.47 -10.45
N ILE A 59 7.74 3.36 -11.50
CA ILE A 59 7.42 3.93 -12.82
C ILE A 59 6.19 3.27 -13.46
N SER A 60 6.03 1.95 -13.32
CA SER A 60 4.89 1.22 -13.87
C SER A 60 3.60 1.56 -13.12
N CYS A 61 3.61 1.57 -11.79
CA CYS A 61 2.47 1.99 -10.98
C CYS A 61 2.04 3.42 -11.30
N LEU A 62 2.99 4.35 -11.47
CA LEU A 62 2.68 5.74 -11.85
C LEU A 62 2.13 5.85 -13.28
N ARG A 63 2.63 5.03 -14.21
CA ARG A 63 2.07 4.94 -15.57
C ARG A 63 0.61 4.51 -15.51
N TRP A 64 0.30 3.43 -14.79
CA TRP A 64 -1.08 2.95 -14.63
C TRP A 64 -1.97 3.97 -13.92
N ALA A 65 -1.50 4.56 -12.82
CA ALA A 65 -2.26 5.58 -12.09
C ALA A 65 -2.57 6.79 -12.98
N ARG A 66 -1.61 7.21 -13.81
CA ARG A 66 -1.80 8.31 -14.77
C ARG A 66 -2.80 7.93 -15.88
N GLU A 67 -2.72 6.74 -16.45
CA GLU A 67 -3.69 6.32 -17.48
C GLU A 67 -5.11 6.15 -16.91
N ASN A 68 -5.24 5.66 -15.66
CA ASN A 68 -6.51 5.60 -14.96
C ASN A 68 -7.07 7.01 -14.73
N ALA A 69 -6.25 7.93 -14.19
CA ALA A 69 -6.63 9.32 -13.98
C ALA A 69 -7.02 10.03 -15.29
N ARG A 70 -6.44 9.64 -16.43
CA ARG A 70 -6.80 10.18 -17.76
C ARG A 70 -8.20 9.76 -18.17
N SER A 71 -8.60 8.54 -17.81
CA SER A 71 -9.89 7.95 -18.17
C SER A 71 -11.06 8.44 -17.32
N VAL A 72 -10.79 9.03 -16.14
CA VAL A 72 -11.81 9.53 -15.21
C VAL A 72 -11.66 11.03 -14.90
N ARG A 73 -11.18 11.81 -15.88
CA ARG A 73 -10.88 13.26 -15.70
C ARG A 73 -12.09 14.10 -15.31
N GLU A 74 -13.29 13.63 -15.60
CA GLU A 74 -14.55 14.24 -15.22
C GLU A 74 -14.94 13.97 -13.75
N ILE A 75 -14.32 12.98 -13.11
CA ILE A 75 -14.57 12.60 -11.71
C ILE A 75 -13.50 13.22 -10.79
N ILE A 76 -12.24 13.22 -11.20
CA ILE A 76 -11.14 13.76 -10.40
C ILE A 76 -10.96 15.26 -10.63
N SER A 77 -10.30 15.94 -9.70
CA SER A 77 -9.94 17.36 -9.88
C SER A 77 -8.76 17.52 -10.85
N SER A 78 -8.66 18.69 -11.49
CA SER A 78 -7.51 19.05 -12.34
C SER A 78 -6.19 18.96 -11.58
N GLU A 79 -6.18 19.36 -10.31
CA GLU A 79 -5.01 19.30 -9.43
C GLU A 79 -4.54 17.85 -9.22
N MET A 80 -5.47 16.89 -9.04
CA MET A 80 -5.10 15.48 -8.93
C MET A 80 -4.44 14.96 -10.21
N TRP A 81 -5.01 15.30 -11.37
CA TRP A 81 -4.44 14.97 -12.66
C TRP A 81 -3.02 15.53 -12.81
N GLU A 82 -2.83 16.81 -12.48
CA GLU A 82 -1.52 17.46 -12.55
C GLU A 82 -0.51 16.83 -11.60
N GLN A 83 -0.92 16.49 -10.36
CA GLN A 83 -0.04 15.84 -9.39
C GLN A 83 0.43 14.47 -9.87
N VAL A 84 -0.46 13.60 -10.34
CA VAL A 84 -0.06 12.25 -10.81
C VAL A 84 0.78 12.32 -12.08
N ASN A 85 0.45 13.24 -12.99
CA ASN A 85 1.21 13.45 -14.22
C ASN A 85 2.62 14.00 -13.90
N GLY A 86 2.73 15.00 -13.04
CA GLY A 86 4.01 15.55 -12.59
C GLY A 86 4.85 14.52 -11.84
N PHE A 87 4.24 13.69 -11.00
CA PHE A 87 4.91 12.59 -10.32
C PHE A 87 5.49 11.57 -11.32
N PHE A 88 4.70 11.15 -12.30
CA PHE A 88 5.17 10.26 -13.36
C PHE A 88 6.36 10.86 -14.13
N LEU A 89 6.27 12.13 -14.55
CA LEU A 89 7.35 12.79 -15.27
C LEU A 89 8.63 12.89 -14.44
N MET A 90 8.53 13.26 -13.15
CA MET A 90 9.68 13.30 -12.25
C MET A 90 10.41 11.94 -12.17
N VAL A 91 9.66 10.83 -12.08
CA VAL A 91 10.26 9.49 -12.03
C VAL A 91 10.84 9.06 -13.38
N LYS A 92 10.16 9.40 -14.48
CA LYS A 92 10.63 9.14 -15.84
C LYS A 92 11.92 9.91 -16.18
N ASP A 93 12.03 11.16 -15.73
CA ASP A 93 13.25 11.95 -15.95
C ASP A 93 14.42 11.33 -15.16
N ALA A 94 14.16 10.91 -13.91
CA ALA A 94 15.15 10.22 -13.10
C ALA A 94 15.60 8.88 -13.71
N SER A 95 14.73 8.15 -14.42
CA SER A 95 15.09 6.86 -15.04
C SER A 95 16.12 6.99 -16.17
N SER A 96 16.31 8.19 -16.73
CA SER A 96 17.27 8.42 -17.82
C SER A 96 18.71 8.58 -17.31
N TYR A 97 18.88 9.09 -16.09
CA TYR A 97 20.19 9.25 -15.44
C TYR A 97 20.04 9.43 -13.92
N HIS A 98 20.54 8.47 -13.14
CA HIS A 98 20.45 8.49 -11.68
C HIS A 98 21.77 8.08 -11.00
N PRO A 99 22.68 9.02 -10.73
CA PRO A 99 23.85 8.75 -9.91
C PRO A 99 23.45 8.22 -8.53
N GLN A 100 24.21 7.28 -7.98
CA GLN A 100 23.90 6.72 -6.64
C GLN A 100 23.80 7.81 -5.55
N THR A 101 24.55 8.90 -5.70
CA THR A 101 24.55 10.05 -4.77
C THR A 101 23.25 10.85 -4.76
N THR A 102 22.44 10.80 -5.83
CA THR A 102 21.17 11.54 -5.90
C THR A 102 19.97 10.70 -5.45
N LEU A 103 20.13 9.38 -5.33
CA LEU A 103 19.06 8.44 -4.99
C LEU A 103 18.36 8.73 -3.65
N PRO A 104 19.04 9.07 -2.53
CA PRO A 104 18.35 9.36 -1.28
C PRO A 104 17.39 10.56 -1.40
N ASN A 105 17.84 11.63 -2.06
CA ASN A 105 17.00 12.80 -2.32
C ASN A 105 15.84 12.46 -3.26
N PHE A 106 16.10 11.67 -4.31
CA PHE A 106 15.07 11.19 -5.22
C PHE A 106 13.97 10.40 -4.49
N PHE A 107 14.33 9.40 -3.67
CA PHE A 107 13.32 8.62 -2.92
C PHE A 107 12.59 9.46 -1.86
N THR A 108 13.23 10.49 -1.31
CA THR A 108 12.56 11.49 -0.48
C THR A 108 11.49 12.24 -1.29
N GLN A 109 11.81 12.67 -2.52
CA GLN A 109 10.82 13.31 -3.40
C GLN A 109 9.69 12.37 -3.81
N VAL A 110 9.97 11.09 -4.09
CA VAL A 110 8.93 10.06 -4.36
C VAL A 110 7.96 9.95 -3.17
N LYS A 111 8.48 9.90 -1.94
CA LYS A 111 7.67 9.84 -0.73
C LYS A 111 6.81 11.10 -0.55
N LEU A 112 7.40 12.28 -0.76
CA LEU A 112 6.68 13.55 -0.68
C LEU A 112 5.60 13.69 -1.77
N ALA A 113 5.88 13.24 -3.00
CA ALA A 113 4.90 13.25 -4.08
C ALA A 113 3.71 12.32 -3.79
N SER A 114 3.95 11.14 -3.20
CA SER A 114 2.88 10.25 -2.72
C SER A 114 2.02 10.92 -1.63
N HIS A 115 2.64 11.60 -0.66
CA HIS A 115 1.91 12.36 0.35
C HIS A 115 1.11 13.52 -0.23
N ARG A 116 1.68 14.26 -1.18
CA ARG A 116 1.00 15.36 -1.89
C ARG A 116 -0.21 14.84 -2.66
N PHE A 117 -0.09 13.71 -3.37
CA PHE A 117 -1.22 13.12 -4.08
C PHE A 117 -2.39 12.80 -3.14
N ALA A 118 -2.11 12.16 -2.00
CA ALA A 118 -3.14 11.87 -1.00
C ALA A 118 -3.77 13.14 -0.40
N GLY A 119 -2.97 14.18 -0.14
CA GLY A 119 -3.47 15.45 0.39
C GLY A 119 -4.27 16.27 -0.63
N VAL A 120 -3.88 16.25 -1.90
CA VAL A 120 -4.63 16.91 -2.98
C VAL A 120 -5.97 16.21 -3.17
N MET A 121 -5.98 14.86 -3.24
CA MET A 121 -7.22 14.08 -3.31
C MET A 121 -8.20 14.45 -2.19
N ASP A 122 -7.70 14.55 -0.96
CA ASP A 122 -8.51 14.91 0.22
C ASP A 122 -9.07 16.34 0.13
N ALA A 123 -8.26 17.29 -0.35
CA ALA A 123 -8.62 18.71 -0.35
C ALA A 123 -9.49 19.16 -1.53
N THR A 124 -9.43 18.46 -2.68
CA THR A 124 -10.04 18.96 -3.93
C THR A 124 -11.18 18.11 -4.46
N MET A 125 -11.30 16.83 -4.06
CA MET A 125 -12.45 16.02 -4.44
C MET A 125 -13.63 16.25 -3.49
N THR A 126 -14.84 16.16 -4.02
CA THR A 126 -16.01 15.91 -3.16
C THR A 126 -15.88 14.52 -2.56
N HIS A 127 -16.09 14.38 -1.26
CA HIS A 127 -16.02 13.09 -0.55
C HIS A 127 -17.26 12.23 -0.82
N ASN A 128 -17.39 11.80 -2.08
CA ASN A 128 -18.43 10.90 -2.57
C ASN A 128 -17.86 9.49 -2.78
N GLU A 129 -18.63 8.60 -3.43
CA GLU A 129 -18.22 7.22 -3.71
C GLU A 129 -16.83 7.12 -4.36
N GLY A 130 -16.52 7.97 -5.35
CA GLY A 130 -15.23 7.97 -6.03
C GLY A 130 -14.05 8.30 -5.10
N TRP A 131 -14.25 9.25 -4.17
CA TRP A 131 -13.26 9.53 -3.14
C TRP A 131 -13.09 8.34 -2.19
N HIS A 132 -14.19 7.75 -1.71
CA HIS A 132 -14.14 6.59 -0.84
C HIS A 132 -13.44 5.39 -1.51
N PHE A 133 -13.67 5.11 -2.80
CA PHE A 133 -12.93 4.09 -3.54
C PHE A 133 -11.41 4.32 -3.54
N GLY A 134 -10.97 5.56 -3.79
CA GLY A 134 -9.55 5.88 -3.74
C GLY A 134 -8.95 5.74 -2.33
N VAL A 135 -9.72 6.08 -1.29
CA VAL A 135 -9.31 5.87 0.11
C VAL A 135 -9.23 4.39 0.46
N MET A 136 -10.23 3.60 0.04
CA MET A 136 -10.26 2.14 0.26
C MET A 136 -9.03 1.47 -0.34
N GLY A 137 -8.73 1.71 -1.61
CA GLY A 137 -7.55 1.12 -2.27
C GLY A 137 -6.24 1.45 -1.54
N ARG A 138 -6.10 2.70 -1.09
CA ARG A 138 -4.94 3.15 -0.31
C ARG A 138 -4.83 2.46 1.06
N LEU A 139 -5.95 2.27 1.76
CA LEU A 139 -5.97 1.63 3.08
C LEU A 139 -5.69 0.13 2.99
N GLN A 140 -6.28 -0.54 1.99
CA GLN A 140 -6.05 -1.96 1.73
C GLN A 140 -4.56 -2.23 1.43
N GLU A 141 -3.97 -1.48 0.49
CA GLU A 141 -2.56 -1.61 0.13
C GLU A 141 -1.64 -1.32 1.32
N ARG A 142 -1.99 -0.29 2.13
CA ARG A 142 -1.23 0.04 3.33
C ARG A 142 -1.26 -1.05 4.39
N ALA A 143 -2.41 -1.71 4.59
CA ALA A 143 -2.53 -2.83 5.52
C ALA A 143 -1.67 -4.02 5.05
N ASP A 144 -1.80 -4.42 3.78
CA ASP A 144 -0.99 -5.51 3.19
C ASP A 144 0.51 -5.22 3.30
N LYS A 145 0.96 -4.03 2.86
CA LYS A 145 2.39 -3.69 2.88
C LYS A 145 2.95 -3.56 4.29
N THR A 146 2.15 -3.10 5.26
CA THR A 146 2.60 -3.06 6.66
C THR A 146 2.81 -4.48 7.19
N ALA A 147 1.89 -5.41 6.87
CA ALA A 147 2.05 -6.81 7.25
C ALA A 147 3.30 -7.43 6.62
N ARG A 148 3.52 -7.24 5.31
CA ARG A 148 4.71 -7.76 4.59
C ARG A 148 6.03 -7.20 5.11
N ILE A 149 6.09 -5.88 5.36
CA ILE A 149 7.29 -5.24 5.89
C ILE A 149 7.63 -5.80 7.28
N LEU A 150 6.60 -6.01 8.11
CA LEU A 150 6.79 -6.59 9.45
C LEU A 150 7.25 -8.04 9.37
N ASP A 151 6.63 -8.82 8.49
CA ASP A 151 6.94 -10.24 8.30
C ASP A 151 8.36 -10.47 7.80
N VAL A 152 8.80 -9.68 6.80
CA VAL A 152 10.16 -9.78 6.26
C VAL A 152 11.23 -9.52 7.34
N LYS A 153 11.03 -8.52 8.20
CA LYS A 153 11.96 -8.27 9.31
C LYS A 153 11.95 -9.41 10.32
N TYR A 154 10.77 -9.91 10.68
CA TYR A 154 10.66 -10.93 11.71
C TYR A 154 11.22 -12.28 11.25
N TYR A 155 10.82 -12.74 10.06
CA TYR A 155 11.14 -14.08 9.59
C TYR A 155 12.50 -14.17 8.87
N TYR A 156 12.85 -13.19 8.04
CA TYR A 156 14.05 -13.26 7.20
C TYR A 156 15.27 -12.56 7.81
N LEU A 157 15.05 -11.47 8.57
CA LEU A 157 16.16 -10.67 9.13
C LEU A 157 16.50 -11.04 10.59
N LEU A 158 15.66 -11.82 11.27
CA LEU A 158 15.91 -12.34 12.63
C LEU A 158 15.94 -13.88 12.69
N PRO A 159 16.85 -14.56 11.96
CA PRO A 159 16.85 -16.02 11.88
C PRO A 159 17.35 -16.74 13.14
N SER A 160 17.84 -16.05 14.18
CA SER A 160 18.34 -16.68 15.41
C SER A 160 18.08 -15.84 16.67
N ALA A 161 17.60 -16.50 17.72
CA ALA A 161 17.34 -15.93 19.04
C ALA A 161 18.57 -15.24 19.67
N GLN A 162 19.77 -15.58 19.23
CA GLN A 162 21.02 -14.99 19.72
C GLN A 162 21.20 -13.51 19.35
N TRP A 163 20.49 -13.02 18.32
CA TRP A 163 20.57 -11.63 17.87
C TRP A 163 19.55 -10.72 18.54
N VAL A 164 18.54 -11.29 19.22
CA VAL A 164 17.46 -10.54 19.85
C VAL A 164 18.02 -9.64 20.95
N GLY A 165 17.69 -8.35 20.89
CA GLY A 165 18.12 -7.36 21.89
C GLY A 165 19.55 -6.83 21.69
N THR A 166 20.24 -7.23 20.62
CA THR A 166 21.52 -6.61 20.22
C THR A 166 21.30 -5.19 19.68
N SER A 167 22.36 -4.37 19.67
CA SER A 167 22.31 -3.03 19.06
C SER A 167 21.95 -3.09 17.56
N LEU A 168 22.40 -4.14 16.86
CA LEU A 168 22.07 -4.36 15.46
C LEU A 168 20.56 -4.63 15.28
N ASP A 169 19.97 -5.45 16.16
CA ASP A 169 18.53 -5.71 16.14
C ASP A 169 17.72 -4.43 16.40
N GLN A 170 18.14 -3.62 17.37
CA GLN A 170 17.51 -2.31 17.61
C GLN A 170 17.57 -1.39 16.39
N ILE A 171 18.72 -1.30 15.71
CA ILE A 171 18.85 -0.50 14.47
C ILE A 171 17.90 -0.99 13.39
N GLN A 172 17.74 -2.31 13.23
CA GLN A 172 16.84 -2.88 12.24
C GLN A 172 15.36 -2.63 12.59
N TRP A 173 14.96 -2.67 13.87
CA TRP A 173 13.60 -2.28 14.28
C TRP A 173 13.33 -0.78 14.06
N ILE A 174 14.32 0.08 14.30
CA ILE A 174 14.24 1.51 13.96
C ILE A 174 14.05 1.68 12.46
N ALA A 175 14.82 0.95 11.65
CA ALA A 175 14.71 0.98 10.20
C ALA A 175 13.35 0.53 9.69
N LEU A 176 12.79 -0.54 10.26
CA LEU A 176 11.44 -0.99 9.96
C LEU A 176 10.42 0.12 10.27
N LEU A 177 10.46 0.68 11.49
CA LEU A 177 9.58 1.76 11.90
C LEU A 177 9.71 2.98 10.99
N ARG A 178 10.93 3.34 10.56
CA ARG A 178 11.15 4.43 9.59
C ARG A 178 10.58 4.09 8.21
N SER A 179 10.66 2.83 7.78
CA SER A 179 10.17 2.38 6.47
C SER A 179 8.66 2.53 6.36
N VAL A 180 7.94 2.31 7.46
CA VAL A 180 6.50 2.58 7.56
C VAL A 180 6.18 3.95 8.19
N SER A 181 7.12 4.89 8.27
CA SER A 181 6.91 6.24 8.84
C SER A 181 6.29 6.26 10.25
N ALA A 182 6.56 5.23 11.06
CA ALA A 182 6.04 5.00 12.40
C ALA A 182 6.97 5.44 13.52
N TYR A 183 8.27 5.59 13.26
CA TYR A 183 9.30 5.75 14.29
C TYR A 183 8.98 6.84 15.32
N GLU A 184 8.68 8.05 14.87
CA GLU A 184 8.38 9.17 15.78
C GLU A 184 7.14 8.93 16.64
N MET A 185 6.07 8.39 16.05
CA MET A 185 4.83 8.14 16.79
C MET A 185 4.99 6.96 17.76
N TYR A 186 5.71 5.93 17.36
CA TYR A 186 6.08 4.83 18.24
C TYR A 186 6.86 5.34 19.46
N ARG A 187 7.88 6.18 19.26
CA ARG A 187 8.72 6.73 20.34
C ARG A 187 7.96 7.64 21.31
N LYS A 188 6.84 8.22 20.90
CA LYS A 188 5.95 8.99 21.79
C LYS A 188 5.14 8.11 22.74
N CYS A 189 4.80 6.89 22.30
CA CYS A 189 4.01 5.95 23.09
C CYS A 189 4.89 4.95 23.87
N GLN A 190 6.05 4.59 23.31
CA GLN A 190 6.92 3.52 23.82
C GLN A 190 8.34 4.02 24.09
N ARG A 191 8.87 3.68 25.27
CA ARG A 191 10.23 4.08 25.69
C ARG A 191 11.32 3.16 25.18
N ARG A 192 11.03 1.86 25.07
CA ARG A 192 11.95 0.83 24.58
C ARG A 192 11.52 0.41 23.18
N ILE A 193 12.44 -0.20 22.44
CA ILE A 193 12.15 -0.81 21.14
C ILE A 193 12.31 -2.31 21.37
N THR A 194 11.19 -3.02 21.45
CA THR A 194 11.15 -4.48 21.55
C THR A 194 10.34 -5.05 20.38
N PRO A 195 10.60 -6.29 19.94
CA PRO A 195 9.84 -6.93 18.88
C PRO A 195 8.33 -6.94 19.14
N SER A 196 7.90 -7.29 20.36
CA SER A 196 6.49 -7.37 20.75
C SER A 196 5.81 -6.00 20.70
N ASP A 197 6.45 -4.97 21.28
CA ASP A 197 5.86 -3.62 21.31
C ASP A 197 5.75 -3.03 19.90
N VAL A 198 6.73 -3.30 19.01
CA VAL A 198 6.68 -2.85 17.61
C VAL A 198 5.60 -3.58 16.83
N ALA A 199 5.49 -4.90 17.00
CA ALA A 199 4.43 -5.70 16.38
C ALA A 199 3.05 -5.23 16.86
N GLU A 200 2.84 -5.08 18.17
CA GLU A 200 1.60 -4.57 18.74
C GLU A 200 1.24 -3.19 18.17
N PHE A 201 2.21 -2.27 18.10
CA PHE A 201 2.00 -0.93 17.58
C PHE A 201 1.58 -0.93 16.09
N LEU A 202 2.22 -1.76 15.27
CA LEU A 202 1.95 -1.81 13.83
C LEU A 202 0.74 -2.69 13.47
N ILE A 203 0.36 -3.64 14.31
CA ILE A 203 -0.77 -4.52 14.06
C ILE A 203 -2.03 -3.95 14.69
N LEU A 204 -2.01 -3.67 16.00
CA LEU A 204 -3.22 -3.52 16.82
C LEU A 204 -3.59 -2.06 17.15
N ASN A 205 -2.66 -1.11 17.00
CA ASN A 205 -2.93 0.29 17.34
C ASN A 205 -4.15 0.83 16.56
N ARG A 206 -5.11 1.46 17.24
CA ARG A 206 -6.38 1.90 16.63
C ARG A 206 -6.38 3.34 16.13
N GLU A 207 -5.30 4.09 16.36
CA GLU A 207 -5.20 5.52 16.08
C GLU A 207 -4.09 5.84 15.08
N PHE A 208 -3.09 4.96 14.95
CA PHE A 208 -1.96 5.18 14.06
C PHE A 208 -2.34 4.86 12.61
N PRO A 209 -2.30 5.81 11.66
CA PRO A 209 -2.87 5.64 10.32
C PRO A 209 -2.27 4.54 9.43
N ARG A 210 -1.17 3.94 9.88
CA ARG A 210 -0.47 2.86 9.17
C ARG A 210 -0.45 1.55 9.93
N SER A 211 -1.10 1.47 11.09
CA SER A 211 -1.33 0.15 11.68
C SER A 211 -2.36 -0.62 10.86
N ILE A 212 -2.25 -1.95 10.87
CA ILE A 212 -3.16 -2.84 10.15
C ILE A 212 -4.60 -2.63 10.64
N HIS A 213 -4.81 -2.63 11.96
CA HIS A 213 -6.14 -2.47 12.55
C HIS A 213 -6.80 -1.13 12.19
N PHE A 214 -6.07 -0.01 12.27
CA PHE A 214 -6.59 1.27 11.81
C PHE A 214 -7.02 1.20 10.34
N CYS A 215 -6.14 0.70 9.47
CA CYS A 215 -6.42 0.66 8.05
C CYS A 215 -7.68 -0.14 7.72
N LEU A 216 -7.85 -1.30 8.37
CA LEU A 216 -9.01 -2.16 8.13
C LEU A 216 -10.32 -1.53 8.63
N ARG A 217 -10.31 -0.85 9.78
CA ARG A 217 -11.49 -0.15 10.30
C ARG A 217 -11.91 1.01 9.42
N GLU A 218 -10.97 1.82 8.95
CA GLU A 218 -11.27 2.91 8.03
C GLU A 218 -11.69 2.40 6.64
N LEU A 219 -11.15 1.26 6.21
CA LEU A 219 -11.54 0.58 4.98
C LEU A 219 -13.02 0.15 5.07
N ASP A 220 -13.41 -0.45 6.19
CA ASP A 220 -14.78 -0.88 6.47
C ASP A 220 -15.75 0.33 6.52
N HIS A 221 -15.34 1.42 7.16
CA HIS A 221 -16.11 2.66 7.17
C HIS A 221 -16.34 3.19 5.75
N CYS A 222 -15.28 3.29 4.94
CA CYS A 222 -15.39 3.75 3.55
C CYS A 222 -16.26 2.83 2.69
N LEU A 223 -16.17 1.51 2.91
CA LEU A 223 -17.01 0.55 2.20
C LEU A 223 -18.49 0.79 2.49
N HIS A 224 -18.85 1.01 3.76
CA HIS A 224 -20.22 1.36 4.14
C HIS A 224 -20.69 2.71 3.58
N GLN A 225 -19.78 3.68 3.38
CA GLN A 225 -20.12 4.93 2.69
C GLN A 225 -20.41 4.71 1.20
N VAL A 226 -19.72 3.77 0.55
CA VAL A 226 -19.95 3.43 -0.86
C VAL A 226 -21.25 2.66 -1.05
N THR A 227 -21.56 1.71 -0.16
CA THR A 227 -22.72 0.82 -0.32
C THR A 227 -24.00 1.40 0.28
N GLY A 228 -23.88 2.40 1.16
CA GLY A 228 -24.99 2.98 1.91
C GLY A 228 -25.58 2.03 2.97
N THR A 229 -24.93 0.90 3.25
CA THR A 229 -25.39 -0.04 4.28
C THR A 229 -24.96 0.45 5.67
N PRO A 230 -25.79 0.26 6.73
CA PRO A 230 -25.41 0.63 8.08
C PRO A 230 -24.18 -0.17 8.58
N ILE A 231 -23.27 0.53 9.26
CA ILE A 231 -22.09 -0.10 9.89
C ILE A 231 -22.53 -1.20 10.88
N GLY A 232 -21.82 -2.33 10.84
CA GLY A 232 -22.15 -3.51 11.65
C GLY A 232 -23.23 -4.40 11.03
N THR A 233 -23.75 -4.05 9.86
CA THR A 233 -24.58 -4.91 9.00
C THR A 233 -23.83 -5.25 7.71
N TRP A 234 -24.44 -6.00 6.80
CA TRP A 234 -23.84 -6.31 5.51
C TRP A 234 -24.94 -6.56 4.47
N GLY A 235 -24.70 -6.12 3.23
CA GLY A 235 -25.51 -6.34 2.04
C GLY A 235 -24.78 -7.12 0.95
N ASN A 236 -23.44 -7.22 0.99
CA ASN A 236 -22.65 -7.98 0.03
C ASN A 236 -21.54 -8.83 0.69
N SER A 237 -20.84 -9.63 -0.13
CA SER A 237 -19.80 -10.56 0.33
C SER A 237 -18.55 -9.83 0.84
N VAL A 238 -18.24 -8.64 0.32
CA VAL A 238 -17.09 -7.82 0.73
C VAL A 238 -17.29 -7.32 2.15
N GLU A 239 -18.42 -6.67 2.43
CA GLU A 239 -18.77 -6.15 3.76
C GLU A 239 -18.78 -7.26 4.80
N ARG A 240 -19.33 -8.42 4.45
CA ARG A 240 -19.31 -9.57 5.35
C ARG A 240 -17.88 -10.07 5.62
N SER A 241 -17.01 -10.12 4.62
CA SER A 241 -15.63 -10.60 4.78
C SER A 241 -14.79 -9.62 5.62
N LEU A 242 -14.90 -8.33 5.29
CA LEU A 242 -14.16 -7.25 5.94
C LEU A 242 -14.64 -7.00 7.37
N GLY A 243 -15.96 -6.97 7.61
CA GLY A 243 -16.53 -6.83 8.94
C GLY A 243 -16.12 -7.97 9.87
N ARG A 244 -16.05 -9.22 9.36
CA ARG A 244 -15.51 -10.36 10.13
C ARG A 244 -14.03 -10.18 10.47
N LEU A 245 -13.22 -9.71 9.53
CA LEU A 245 -11.81 -9.44 9.76
C LEU A 245 -11.61 -8.30 10.79
N CYS A 246 -12.40 -7.23 10.71
CA CYS A 246 -12.37 -6.14 11.69
C CYS A 246 -12.79 -6.61 13.08
N ALA A 247 -13.82 -7.46 13.17
CA ALA A 247 -14.26 -8.03 14.43
C ALA A 247 -13.17 -8.91 15.07
N GLU A 248 -12.51 -9.76 14.28
CA GLU A 248 -11.37 -10.57 14.71
C GLU A 248 -10.25 -9.68 15.28
N MET A 249 -9.80 -8.67 14.52
CA MET A 249 -8.78 -7.70 14.93
C MET A 249 -9.16 -6.89 16.19
N SER A 250 -10.46 -6.71 16.45
CA SER A 250 -10.95 -5.92 17.57
C SER A 250 -10.75 -6.57 18.94
N TYR A 251 -10.58 -7.90 18.99
CA TYR A 251 -10.47 -8.66 20.23
C TYR A 251 -9.12 -9.37 20.40
N LEU A 252 -8.21 -9.25 19.44
CA LEU A 252 -6.86 -9.80 19.53
C LEU A 252 -5.98 -9.01 20.50
N THR A 253 -5.17 -9.74 21.25
CA THR A 253 -4.05 -9.23 22.04
C THR A 253 -2.71 -9.56 21.36
N ILE A 254 -1.63 -8.91 21.81
CA ILE A 254 -0.30 -9.25 21.30
C ILE A 254 0.13 -10.64 21.76
N GLU A 255 -0.33 -11.08 22.94
CA GLU A 255 -0.11 -12.43 23.47
C GLU A 255 -0.72 -13.49 22.56
N ASP A 256 -1.96 -13.31 22.11
CA ASP A 256 -2.64 -14.23 21.17
C ASP A 256 -1.85 -14.38 19.86
N ILE A 257 -1.32 -13.26 19.34
CA ILE A 257 -0.53 -13.23 18.10
C ILE A 257 0.81 -13.96 18.29
N ILE A 258 1.48 -13.75 19.43
CA ILE A 258 2.75 -14.41 19.73
C ILE A 258 2.54 -15.92 19.91
N GLU A 259 1.45 -16.34 20.56
CA GLU A 259 1.10 -17.76 20.74
C GLU A 259 0.81 -18.45 19.40
N MET A 260 0.11 -17.77 18.49
CA MET A 260 -0.13 -18.26 17.12
C MET A 260 1.16 -18.36 16.28
N GLY A 261 2.13 -17.50 16.57
CA GLY A 261 3.29 -17.25 15.73
C GLY A 261 3.07 -16.01 14.86
N LEU A 262 4.02 -15.06 14.92
CA LEU A 262 3.86 -13.77 14.24
C LEU A 262 3.84 -13.92 12.71
N HIS A 263 4.66 -14.81 12.14
CA HIS A 263 4.70 -15.05 10.70
C HIS A 263 3.36 -15.65 10.21
N GLU A 264 2.89 -16.67 10.92
CA GLU A 264 1.64 -17.38 10.64
C GLU A 264 0.44 -16.42 10.72
N PHE A 265 0.43 -15.55 11.73
CA PHE A 265 -0.58 -14.51 11.87
C PHE A 265 -0.52 -13.51 10.70
N LEU A 266 0.67 -13.00 10.35
CA LEU A 266 0.82 -12.02 9.27
C LEU A 266 0.47 -12.60 7.90
N ASP A 267 0.80 -13.86 7.64
CA ASP A 267 0.39 -14.58 6.43
C ASP A 267 -1.13 -14.77 6.39
N HIS A 268 -1.77 -15.10 7.53
CA HIS A 268 -3.23 -15.16 7.62
C HIS A 268 -3.87 -13.81 7.27
N ILE A 269 -3.38 -12.72 7.86
CA ILE A 269 -3.89 -11.37 7.60
C ILE A 269 -3.70 -10.99 6.12
N GLN A 270 -2.52 -11.24 5.54
CA GLN A 270 -2.27 -10.97 4.12
C GLN A 270 -3.28 -11.71 3.22
N LYS A 271 -3.51 -13.00 3.46
CA LYS A 271 -4.51 -13.79 2.72
C LYS A 271 -5.93 -13.22 2.86
N ARG A 272 -6.32 -12.81 4.06
CA ARG A 272 -7.65 -12.21 4.32
C ARG A 272 -7.80 -10.85 3.63
N VAL A 273 -6.77 -10.01 3.63
CA VAL A 273 -6.78 -8.71 2.93
C VAL A 273 -6.86 -8.91 1.42
N ASN A 274 -6.13 -9.89 0.86
CA ASN A 274 -6.20 -10.24 -0.55
C ASN A 274 -7.59 -10.76 -0.96
N ASP A 275 -8.21 -11.62 -0.14
CA ASP A 275 -9.59 -12.09 -0.35
C ASP A 275 -10.60 -10.94 -0.36
N VAL A 276 -10.46 -9.96 0.54
CA VAL A 276 -11.27 -8.73 0.51
C VAL A 276 -11.07 -7.98 -0.80
N GLY A 277 -9.83 -7.82 -1.25
CA GLY A 277 -9.51 -7.19 -2.54
C GLY A 277 -10.15 -7.88 -3.74
N ILE A 278 -10.07 -9.21 -3.81
CA ILE A 278 -10.70 -10.02 -4.87
C ILE A 278 -12.22 -9.80 -4.87
N LYS A 279 -12.86 -9.88 -3.69
CA LYS A 279 -14.31 -9.66 -3.57
C LYS A 279 -14.71 -8.23 -3.94
N MET A 280 -13.89 -7.23 -3.62
CA MET A 280 -14.10 -5.84 -4.07
C MET A 280 -14.11 -5.77 -5.60
N THR A 281 -13.16 -6.44 -6.26
CA THR A 281 -13.13 -6.55 -7.72
C THR A 281 -14.38 -7.20 -8.27
N GLU A 282 -14.78 -8.35 -7.75
CA GLU A 282 -15.99 -9.07 -8.18
C GLU A 282 -17.27 -8.26 -7.99
N THR A 283 -17.36 -7.48 -6.91
CA THR A 283 -18.57 -6.74 -6.55
C THR A 283 -18.72 -5.43 -7.32
N PHE A 284 -17.63 -4.70 -7.56
CA PHE A 284 -17.69 -3.33 -8.08
C PHE A 284 -17.06 -3.15 -9.47
N PHE A 285 -16.14 -4.02 -9.90
CA PHE A 285 -15.34 -3.81 -11.10
C PHE A 285 -15.56 -4.87 -12.19
N VAL A 286 -16.16 -6.02 -11.87
CA VAL A 286 -16.59 -6.98 -12.88
C VAL A 286 -17.90 -6.49 -13.50
N PHE A 287 -17.86 -6.16 -14.79
CA PHE A 287 -19.05 -5.79 -15.55
C PHE A 287 -19.99 -6.99 -15.61
N ASN A 288 -21.13 -6.92 -14.93
CA ASN A 288 -22.24 -7.85 -15.13
C ASN A 288 -23.25 -7.24 -16.12
N PRO A 289 -23.28 -7.66 -17.39
CA PRO A 289 -24.23 -7.14 -18.38
C PRO A 289 -25.69 -7.31 -17.97
N GLU A 290 -26.02 -8.24 -17.07
CA GLU A 290 -27.39 -8.49 -16.61
C GLU A 290 -27.87 -7.49 -15.54
N LEU A 291 -26.96 -6.77 -14.88
CA LEU A 291 -27.26 -5.76 -13.86
C LEU A 291 -27.14 -4.32 -14.39
N ALA A 292 -26.79 -4.15 -15.68
CA ALA A 292 -26.74 -2.85 -16.29
C ALA A 292 -28.16 -2.26 -16.38
N PRO A 293 -28.42 -1.04 -15.86
CA PRO A 293 -29.70 -0.39 -16.07
C PRO A 293 -29.96 -0.28 -17.58
N PRO A 294 -31.20 -0.51 -18.05
CA PRO A 294 -31.51 -0.43 -19.47
C PRO A 294 -31.10 0.95 -19.98
N LEU A 295 -30.32 0.95 -21.07
CA LEU A 295 -29.91 2.18 -21.74
C LEU A 295 -31.18 3.03 -22.02
N PRO A 296 -31.15 4.34 -21.75
CA PRO A 296 -32.29 5.20 -22.04
C PRO A 296 -32.63 5.10 -23.52
N VAL A 297 -33.85 4.65 -23.82
CA VAL A 297 -34.38 4.59 -25.18
C VAL A 297 -34.52 6.02 -25.67
N ASN A 298 -33.57 6.48 -26.49
CA ASN A 298 -33.63 7.78 -27.12
C ASN A 298 -34.77 7.78 -28.15
N ASN A 299 -35.98 8.17 -27.73
CA ASN A 299 -37.08 8.51 -28.63
C ASN A 299 -36.82 9.87 -29.29
N PHE A 300 -35.82 9.93 -30.17
CA PHE A 300 -35.78 10.98 -31.18
C PHE A 300 -36.50 10.47 -32.42
N GLN A 301 -37.83 10.61 -32.41
CA GLN A 301 -38.61 10.60 -33.65
C GLN A 301 -38.19 11.83 -34.46
N TYR A 302 -37.36 11.62 -35.49
CA TYR A 302 -37.25 12.57 -36.59
C TYR A 302 -38.61 12.66 -37.28
N GLN A 303 -39.39 13.69 -36.94
CA GLN A 303 -40.50 14.11 -37.78
C GLN A 303 -39.92 14.79 -39.03
N SER A 304 -39.81 14.00 -40.09
CA SER A 304 -39.81 14.50 -41.46
C SER A 304 -41.14 15.19 -41.74
N GLN A 305 -41.15 16.51 -41.84
CA GLN A 305 -42.20 17.24 -42.55
C GLN A 305 -41.60 17.91 -43.79
N LEU A 306 -41.76 17.22 -44.91
CA LEU A 306 -41.82 17.80 -46.25
C LEU A 306 -43.29 18.09 -46.55
N THR A 307 -43.59 19.35 -46.92
CA THR A 307 -44.66 19.89 -47.80
C THR A 307 -44.86 21.35 -47.38
N THR A 308 -44.86 22.39 -48.22
CA THR A 308 -45.02 22.53 -49.68
C THR A 308 -44.43 23.88 -50.08
#